data_AF-A0A251ZT04-F1
#
_entry.id   AF-A0A251ZT04-F1
#
_cell.length_a   1.000
_cell.length_b   1.000
_cell.length_c   1.000
_cell.angle_alpha   90.00
_cell.angle_beta   90.00
_cell.angle_gamma   90.00
#
_symmetry.space_group_name_H-M   'P 1'
#
loop_
_entity.id
_entity.type
_entity.pdbx_description
1 polymer ?
#
loop_
_entity_poly.entity_id
_entity_poly.type
_entity_poly.pdbx_seq_one_letter_code
_entity_poly.pdbx_strand_id
1 'polypeptide(L)'
;MADIQTNAPKDLNLTDCYVSSDGGNTKTPLIDIKTSADTATTKVAELEQKITDNSDLNIDTSKFLTTDSINKANGVVGTNDKNEVWLPVSLDAPQTWLRAGKNKDGTVVNNFSRTGLEFYASGAARPYQNIYKASADGACVEEQIWSTCVFPASNNDTTLGKTGSSFKDLFLVNAPTITSDENTKNVITSDISSSDYAKLLDAVYSVKASLYTIKDAVSEKGSDARTHAGFIAQQLEAAVKSQGLDPSQFSFWCSSPLVQQVKKEVKLENGETSVTFESELVKDKEGNQVYQQSLRYEELFVLLLEAVKVKMASFEERLAVLEDK
;
A
#
# COMPACT_ATOMS: atom_id res chain seq x y z
N MET A 1 -4.01 -99.20 39.17
CA MET A 1 -4.47 -97.83 38.89
C MET A 1 -5.98 -97.86 39.03
N ALA A 2 -6.58 -96.97 39.83
CA ALA A 2 -8.03 -96.86 39.94
C ALA A 2 -8.49 -95.69 39.07
N ASP A 3 -9.36 -95.95 38.11
CA ASP A 3 -9.96 -94.88 37.29
C ASP A 3 -10.84 -93.99 38.17
N ILE A 4 -10.46 -92.72 38.28
CA ILE A 4 -11.33 -91.70 38.86
C ILE A 4 -12.39 -91.38 37.80
N GLN A 5 -13.57 -91.99 37.93
CA GLN A 5 -14.72 -91.62 37.12
C GLN A 5 -15.06 -90.14 37.34
N THR A 6 -14.81 -89.32 36.31
CA THR A 6 -15.20 -87.91 36.28
C THR A 6 -16.70 -87.80 36.02
N ASN A 7 -17.50 -88.06 37.05
CA ASN A 7 -18.97 -87.94 37.06
C ASN A 7 -19.43 -86.47 37.05
N ALA A 8 -18.86 -85.65 36.16
CA ALA A 8 -19.36 -84.31 35.87
C ALA A 8 -20.64 -84.44 35.02
N PRO A 9 -21.81 -83.99 35.51
CA PRO A 9 -23.05 -84.05 34.73
C PRO A 9 -22.92 -83.19 33.48
N LYS A 10 -23.05 -83.80 32.30
CA LYS A 10 -22.88 -83.11 31.01
C LYS A 10 -24.04 -82.15 30.67
N ASP A 11 -25.19 -82.34 31.29
CA ASP A 11 -26.44 -81.63 31.00
C ASP A 11 -27.02 -80.97 32.26
N LEU A 12 -26.18 -80.35 33.09
CA LEU A 12 -26.63 -79.68 34.32
C LEU A 12 -27.44 -78.43 33.97
N ASN A 13 -28.78 -78.54 34.03
CA ASN A 13 -29.66 -77.42 33.78
C ASN A 13 -29.60 -76.38 34.92
N LEU A 14 -28.96 -75.24 34.65
CA LEU A 14 -28.75 -74.17 35.63
C LEU A 14 -29.96 -73.25 35.81
N THR A 15 -31.08 -73.43 35.11
CA THR A 15 -32.27 -72.56 35.29
C THR A 15 -32.93 -72.70 36.66
N ASP A 16 -32.79 -73.85 37.31
CA ASP A 16 -33.28 -74.08 38.68
C ASP A 16 -32.20 -73.82 39.76
N CYS A 17 -31.02 -73.34 39.36
CA CYS A 17 -29.96 -73.00 40.31
C CYS A 17 -30.15 -71.58 40.87
N TYR A 18 -30.00 -71.46 42.18
CA TYR A 18 -30.06 -70.19 42.90
C TYR A 18 -28.73 -69.97 43.64
N VAL A 19 -28.34 -68.71 43.79
CA VAL A 19 -27.30 -68.32 44.73
C VAL A 19 -27.86 -67.34 45.76
N SER A 20 -27.19 -67.26 46.90
CA SER A 20 -27.54 -66.37 48.00
C SER A 20 -26.27 -65.71 48.50
N SER A 21 -26.32 -64.39 48.71
CA SER A 21 -25.25 -63.60 49.32
C SER A 21 -25.41 -63.44 50.84
N ASP A 22 -26.51 -63.97 51.42
CA ASP A 22 -26.95 -63.75 52.79
C ASP A 22 -27.16 -65.05 53.59
N GLY A 23 -26.43 -66.11 53.22
CA GLY A 23 -26.42 -67.39 53.96
C GLY A 23 -27.61 -68.32 53.69
N GLY A 24 -28.39 -68.06 52.64
CA GLY A 24 -29.50 -68.89 52.18
C GLY A 24 -30.89 -68.23 52.29
N ASN A 25 -30.98 -67.01 52.83
CA ASN A 25 -32.25 -66.34 53.11
C ASN A 25 -32.89 -65.74 51.84
N THR A 26 -32.10 -65.06 51.02
CA THR A 26 -32.51 -64.52 49.72
C THR A 26 -31.93 -65.38 48.60
N LYS A 27 -32.82 -66.00 47.81
CA LYS A 27 -32.45 -66.84 46.66
C LYS A 27 -32.59 -66.06 45.37
N THR A 28 -31.48 -65.69 44.75
CA THR A 28 -31.46 -65.08 43.42
C THR A 28 -31.24 -66.17 42.37
N PRO A 29 -32.12 -66.31 41.36
CA PRO A 29 -31.88 -67.20 40.22
C PRO A 29 -30.54 -66.91 39.55
N LEU A 30 -29.77 -67.95 39.24
CA LEU A 30 -28.45 -67.79 38.61
C LEU A 30 -28.58 -67.16 37.20
N ILE A 31 -29.73 -67.34 36.55
CA ILE A 31 -30.07 -66.70 35.27
C ILE A 31 -30.19 -65.17 35.37
N ASP A 32 -30.73 -64.63 36.47
CA ASP A 32 -30.89 -63.18 36.66
C ASP A 32 -29.54 -62.48 36.86
N ILE A 33 -28.61 -63.18 37.52
CA ILE A 33 -27.22 -62.73 37.69
C ILE A 33 -26.49 -62.76 36.35
N LYS A 34 -26.70 -63.81 35.54
CA LYS A 34 -26.18 -63.84 34.17
C LYS A 34 -26.69 -62.65 33.35
N THR A 35 -28.01 -62.40 33.33
CA THR A 35 -28.59 -61.25 32.63
C THR A 35 -28.04 -59.92 33.14
N SER A 36 -27.83 -59.79 34.45
CA SER A 36 -27.24 -58.59 35.07
C SER A 36 -25.77 -58.39 34.66
N ALA A 37 -24.98 -59.46 34.60
CA ALA A 37 -23.58 -59.44 34.17
C ALA A 37 -23.45 -59.15 32.66
N ASP A 38 -24.29 -59.76 31.83
CA ASP A 38 -24.36 -59.49 30.39
C ASP A 38 -24.73 -57.99 30.17
N THR A 39 -25.72 -57.46 30.90
CA THR A 39 -26.11 -56.03 30.85
C THR A 39 -24.99 -55.09 31.30
N ALA A 40 -24.27 -55.44 32.37
CA ALA A 40 -23.13 -54.66 32.84
C ALA A 40 -22.01 -54.63 31.78
N THR A 41 -21.75 -55.76 31.13
CA THR A 41 -20.76 -55.88 30.05
C THR A 41 -21.10 -54.98 28.86
N THR A 42 -22.37 -54.94 28.43
CA THR A 42 -22.83 -54.01 27.39
C THR A 42 -22.60 -52.54 27.78
N LYS A 43 -22.93 -52.15 29.03
CA LYS A 43 -22.73 -50.78 29.50
C LYS A 43 -21.26 -50.36 29.61
N VAL A 44 -20.37 -51.30 29.93
CA VAL A 44 -18.91 -51.04 29.92
C VAL A 44 -18.46 -50.76 28.48
N ALA A 45 -18.84 -51.59 27.51
CA ALA A 45 -18.51 -51.37 26.10
C ALA A 45 -19.07 -50.03 25.56
N GLU A 46 -20.29 -49.64 25.94
CA GLU A 46 -20.85 -48.31 25.61
C GLU A 46 -20.06 -47.14 26.21
N LEU A 47 -19.47 -47.31 27.40
CA LEU A 47 -18.64 -46.30 28.05
C LEU A 47 -17.25 -46.23 27.43
N GLU A 48 -16.64 -47.37 27.09
CA GLU A 48 -15.36 -47.43 26.36
C GLU A 48 -15.46 -46.75 25.00
N GLN A 49 -16.55 -46.98 24.25
CA GLN A 49 -16.83 -46.27 23.01
C GLN A 49 -16.94 -44.76 23.23
N LYS A 50 -17.73 -44.30 24.22
CA LYS A 50 -17.86 -42.87 24.53
C LYS A 50 -16.57 -42.21 25.02
N ILE A 51 -15.65 -42.97 25.62
CA ILE A 51 -14.31 -42.47 26.00
C ILE A 51 -13.43 -42.32 24.76
N THR A 52 -13.51 -43.27 23.82
CA THR A 52 -12.84 -43.19 22.51
C THR A 52 -13.36 -41.96 21.74
N ASP A 53 -14.68 -41.84 21.60
CA ASP A 53 -15.34 -40.71 20.91
C ASP A 53 -15.01 -39.34 21.54
N ASN A 54 -14.79 -39.28 22.87
CA ASN A 54 -14.34 -38.05 23.55
C ASN A 54 -12.83 -37.81 23.46
N SER A 55 -12.00 -38.84 23.27
CA SER A 55 -10.57 -38.65 22.98
C SER A 55 -10.35 -38.02 21.60
N ASP A 56 -11.32 -38.16 20.70
CA ASP A 56 -11.44 -37.43 19.44
C ASP A 56 -11.94 -35.98 19.60
N LEU A 57 -11.96 -35.42 20.83
CA LEU A 57 -11.86 -33.97 21.09
C LEU A 57 -10.47 -33.40 20.76
N ASN A 58 -9.67 -34.13 19.99
CA ASN A 58 -8.70 -33.53 19.08
C ASN A 58 -9.44 -32.48 18.23
N ILE A 59 -9.31 -31.19 18.60
CA ILE A 59 -9.91 -30.08 17.86
C ILE A 59 -9.38 -30.19 16.44
N ASP A 60 -10.24 -30.67 15.55
CA ASP A 60 -9.88 -30.96 14.18
C ASP A 60 -9.58 -29.63 13.47
N THR A 61 -8.31 -29.25 13.50
CA THR A 61 -7.84 -28.00 12.93
C THR A 61 -8.07 -27.95 11.43
N SER A 62 -8.28 -29.10 10.75
CA SER A 62 -8.73 -29.11 9.36
C SER A 62 -10.14 -28.52 9.20
N LYS A 63 -11.07 -28.73 10.14
CA LYS A 63 -12.41 -28.11 10.12
C LYS A 63 -12.38 -26.58 10.28
N PHE A 64 -11.27 -26.01 10.74
CA PHE A 64 -11.09 -24.56 10.90
C PHE A 64 -10.05 -23.96 9.92
N LEU A 65 -9.11 -24.76 9.43
CA LEU A 65 -7.95 -24.40 8.61
C LEU A 65 -7.57 -25.54 7.64
N THR A 66 -8.52 -26.06 6.85
CA THR A 66 -8.24 -27.09 5.83
C THR A 66 -7.25 -26.55 4.80
N THR A 67 -6.09 -27.21 4.65
CA THR A 67 -5.13 -26.93 3.56
C THR A 67 -5.78 -27.03 2.18
N ASP A 68 -6.75 -27.92 2.03
CA ASP A 68 -7.44 -28.20 0.78
C ASP A 68 -8.38 -27.06 0.34
N SER A 69 -8.72 -26.16 1.28
CA SER A 69 -9.46 -24.93 0.99
C SER A 69 -8.54 -23.77 0.61
N ILE A 70 -7.23 -23.87 0.84
CA ILE A 70 -6.27 -22.84 0.40
C ILE A 70 -6.37 -22.71 -1.13
N ASN A 71 -6.48 -21.48 -1.62
CA ASN A 71 -6.67 -21.14 -3.04
C ASN A 71 -7.98 -21.65 -3.67
N LYS A 72 -9.03 -21.89 -2.86
CA LYS A 72 -10.40 -22.15 -3.32
C LYS A 72 -11.31 -20.95 -3.06
N ALA A 73 -12.38 -20.82 -3.84
CA ALA A 73 -13.42 -19.84 -3.57
C ALA A 73 -14.03 -20.07 -2.17
N ASN A 74 -14.08 -19.03 -1.34
CA ASN A 74 -14.50 -19.06 0.07
C ASN A 74 -13.63 -19.92 1.02
N GLY A 75 -12.38 -20.24 0.65
CA GLY A 75 -11.45 -21.00 1.48
C GLY A 75 -10.56 -20.14 2.42
N VAL A 76 -9.62 -20.79 3.11
CA VAL A 76 -8.75 -20.13 4.12
C VAL A 76 -7.41 -19.63 3.53
N VAL A 77 -6.78 -18.68 4.24
CA VAL A 77 -5.42 -18.19 3.94
C VAL A 77 -4.39 -19.12 4.58
N GLY A 78 -3.41 -19.60 3.79
CA GLY A 78 -2.34 -20.47 4.27
C GLY A 78 -1.02 -19.75 4.56
N THR A 79 -0.20 -20.35 5.41
CA THR A 79 1.20 -19.95 5.70
C THR A 79 2.16 -21.10 5.41
N ASN A 80 3.40 -20.81 5.02
CA ASN A 80 4.44 -21.84 4.92
C ASN A 80 5.14 -22.13 6.26
N ASP A 81 6.11 -23.03 6.23
CA ASP A 81 6.97 -23.45 7.36
C ASP A 81 7.82 -22.32 7.97
N LYS A 82 7.89 -21.16 7.31
CA LYS A 82 8.56 -19.93 7.77
C LYS A 82 7.58 -18.86 8.27
N ASN A 83 6.29 -19.17 8.35
CA ASN A 83 5.19 -18.24 8.64
C ASN A 83 4.96 -17.14 7.57
N GLU A 84 5.44 -17.34 6.34
CA GLU A 84 5.17 -16.44 5.23
C GLU A 84 3.78 -16.75 4.64
N VAL A 85 2.96 -15.71 4.40
CA VAL A 85 1.68 -15.83 3.68
C VAL A 85 1.95 -15.78 2.18
N TRP A 86 1.72 -16.88 1.47
CA TRP A 86 1.75 -16.89 0.01
C TRP A 86 0.38 -16.53 -0.56
N LEU A 87 0.36 -15.46 -1.37
CA LEU A 87 -0.81 -15.00 -2.11
C LEU A 87 -0.62 -15.35 -3.60
N PRO A 88 -1.01 -16.55 -4.06
CA PRO A 88 -0.85 -16.93 -5.45
C PRO A 88 -1.78 -16.13 -6.35
N VAL A 89 -1.35 -15.95 -7.60
CA VAL A 89 -2.07 -15.22 -8.63
C VAL A 89 -2.34 -16.17 -9.78
N SER A 90 -3.54 -16.14 -10.37
CA SER A 90 -3.86 -16.95 -11.55
C SER A 90 -3.21 -16.35 -12.80
N LEU A 91 -2.72 -17.21 -13.71
CA LEU A 91 -2.25 -16.79 -15.03
C LEU A 91 -3.40 -16.24 -15.90
N ASP A 92 -4.62 -16.71 -15.67
CA ASP A 92 -5.83 -16.31 -16.42
C ASP A 92 -6.52 -15.07 -15.79
N ALA A 93 -6.21 -14.76 -14.53
CA ALA A 93 -6.78 -13.64 -13.78
C ALA A 93 -5.75 -13.08 -12.77
N PRO A 94 -4.92 -12.09 -13.18
CA PRO A 94 -3.74 -11.67 -12.43
C PRO A 94 -4.07 -10.69 -11.28
N GLN A 95 -4.94 -11.08 -10.35
CA GLN A 95 -5.37 -10.27 -9.21
C GLN A 95 -5.49 -11.08 -7.91
N THR A 96 -4.94 -10.56 -6.81
CA THR A 96 -5.11 -11.12 -5.46
C THR A 96 -5.34 -9.99 -4.46
N TRP A 97 -6.35 -10.11 -3.60
CA TRP A 97 -6.79 -9.06 -2.67
C TRP A 97 -6.48 -9.44 -1.22
N LEU A 98 -5.80 -8.57 -0.47
CA LEU A 98 -5.73 -8.64 1.00
C LEU A 98 -6.75 -7.64 1.59
N ARG A 99 -7.81 -8.14 2.25
CA ARG A 99 -8.84 -7.33 2.90
C ARG A 99 -8.82 -7.51 4.41
N ALA A 100 -8.71 -6.42 5.17
CA ALA A 100 -8.74 -6.43 6.63
C ALA A 100 -9.65 -5.33 7.19
N GLY A 101 -10.68 -5.71 7.95
CA GLY A 101 -11.61 -4.80 8.61
C GLY A 101 -13.05 -5.31 8.66
N LYS A 102 -13.86 -4.71 9.56
CA LYS A 102 -15.32 -4.82 9.64
C LYS A 102 -15.90 -3.43 9.90
N ASN A 103 -17.15 -3.22 9.52
CA ASN A 103 -17.90 -2.04 9.97
C ASN A 103 -18.10 -2.08 11.50
N LYS A 104 -18.44 -0.92 12.09
CA LYS A 104 -18.73 -0.80 13.54
C LYS A 104 -19.91 -1.68 14.01
N ASP A 105 -20.79 -2.07 13.10
CA ASP A 105 -21.91 -3.01 13.32
C ASP A 105 -21.53 -4.50 13.15
N GLY A 106 -20.27 -4.80 12.83
CA GLY A 106 -19.78 -6.16 12.64
C GLY A 106 -20.01 -6.76 11.25
N THR A 107 -20.63 -6.03 10.32
CA THR A 107 -20.85 -6.49 8.94
C THR A 107 -19.53 -6.57 8.13
N VAL A 108 -19.49 -7.52 7.19
CA VAL A 108 -18.43 -7.62 6.19
C VAL A 108 -18.75 -6.66 5.05
N VAL A 109 -17.78 -5.82 4.66
CA VAL A 109 -17.98 -4.72 3.73
C VAL A 109 -18.18 -5.23 2.30
N ASN A 110 -19.44 -5.33 1.85
CA ASN A 110 -19.77 -5.72 0.48
C ASN A 110 -19.78 -4.56 -0.53
N ASN A 111 -19.71 -3.30 -0.09
CA ASN A 111 -19.31 -2.16 -0.93
C ASN A 111 -18.88 -0.96 -0.06
N PHE A 112 -17.62 -0.51 -0.25
CA PHE A 112 -16.98 0.73 0.24
C PHE A 112 -16.77 0.96 1.75
N SER A 113 -15.54 0.68 2.22
CA SER A 113 -14.76 1.32 3.31
C SER A 113 -13.39 0.60 3.38
N ARG A 114 -12.23 1.27 3.25
CA ARG A 114 -11.01 0.64 2.68
C ARG A 114 -9.73 0.61 3.53
N THR A 115 -9.03 -0.53 3.40
CA THR A 115 -7.59 -0.82 3.66
C THR A 115 -7.10 -1.77 2.53
N GLY A 116 -5.85 -1.71 2.02
CA GLY A 116 -5.37 -2.72 1.05
C GLY A 116 -3.94 -2.54 0.48
N LEU A 117 -3.37 -3.62 -0.07
CA LEU A 117 -1.99 -3.85 -0.60
C LEU A 117 -2.06 -4.75 -1.87
N GLU A 118 -1.26 -4.50 -2.92
CA GLU A 118 -1.38 -5.13 -4.26
C GLU A 118 -0.03 -5.33 -5.02
N PHE A 119 0.26 -6.57 -5.45
CA PHE A 119 1.45 -6.93 -6.26
C PHE A 119 1.07 -7.52 -7.64
N TYR A 120 2.03 -7.53 -8.60
CA TYR A 120 1.75 -7.78 -10.03
C TYR A 120 2.79 -8.69 -10.69
N ALA A 121 2.34 -9.48 -11.66
CA ALA A 121 3.14 -10.35 -12.51
C ALA A 121 3.01 -9.99 -14.01
N SER A 122 4.00 -10.38 -14.80
CA SER A 122 4.12 -10.07 -16.23
C SER A 122 3.16 -10.88 -17.11
N GLY A 123 2.54 -10.23 -18.10
CA GLY A 123 1.73 -10.89 -19.14
C GLY A 123 0.58 -10.06 -19.69
N ALA A 124 0.01 -9.14 -18.90
CA ALA A 124 -1.10 -8.28 -19.32
C ALA A 124 -0.63 -6.91 -19.83
N ALA A 125 -1.45 -6.24 -20.65
CA ALA A 125 -1.20 -4.90 -21.20
C ALA A 125 -1.22 -3.74 -20.16
N ARG A 126 -1.15 -4.06 -18.85
CA ARG A 126 -1.30 -3.13 -17.71
C ARG A 126 -0.46 -3.57 -16.49
N PRO A 127 0.84 -3.21 -16.39
CA PRO A 127 1.68 -3.44 -15.20
C PRO A 127 1.55 -2.27 -14.18
N TYR A 128 1.45 -2.52 -12.85
CA TYR A 128 0.85 -1.51 -11.92
C TYR A 128 1.24 -1.55 -10.40
N GLN A 129 2.42 -2.03 -9.96
CA GLN A 129 2.70 -2.33 -8.53
C GLN A 129 2.32 -1.27 -7.45
N ASN A 130 1.63 -1.71 -6.38
CA ASN A 130 0.88 -0.89 -5.42
C ASN A 130 1.09 -1.34 -3.96
N ILE A 131 1.89 -0.65 -3.15
CA ILE A 131 2.23 -1.18 -1.81
C ILE A 131 1.20 -0.91 -0.70
N TYR A 132 0.50 0.23 -0.56
CA TYR A 132 -0.74 0.28 0.28
C TYR A 132 -1.68 1.44 -0.14
N LYS A 133 -2.99 1.34 0.15
CA LYS A 133 -4.00 2.41 -0.06
C LYS A 133 -5.14 2.36 0.96
N ALA A 134 -5.48 3.51 1.57
CA ALA A 134 -6.60 3.68 2.49
C ALA A 134 -7.68 4.65 1.95
N SER A 135 -8.94 4.47 2.36
CA SER A 135 -10.03 5.44 2.10
C SER A 135 -11.19 5.22 3.07
N ALA A 136 -11.58 6.27 3.78
CA ALA A 136 -12.82 6.35 4.56
C ALA A 136 -13.66 7.52 4.05
N ASP A 137 -14.96 7.30 3.86
CA ASP A 137 -15.84 8.31 3.26
C ASP A 137 -16.05 9.49 4.21
N GLY A 138 -15.32 10.59 3.95
CA GLY A 138 -15.42 11.84 4.71
C GLY A 138 -14.50 11.98 5.94
N ALA A 139 -13.55 11.05 6.17
CA ALA A 139 -12.60 11.13 7.28
C ALA A 139 -11.14 11.08 6.80
N CYS A 140 -10.29 11.89 7.43
CA CYS A 140 -8.85 11.90 7.15
C CYS A 140 -8.23 10.53 7.45
N VAL A 141 -7.63 9.90 6.44
CA VAL A 141 -6.72 8.77 6.63
C VAL A 141 -5.31 9.35 6.80
N GLU A 142 -4.73 9.16 7.98
CA GLU A 142 -3.32 9.48 8.22
C GLU A 142 -2.46 8.26 7.83
N GLU A 143 -1.43 8.47 7.02
CA GLU A 143 -0.49 7.43 6.61
C GLU A 143 0.86 7.67 7.30
N GLN A 144 1.29 6.71 8.12
CA GLN A 144 2.52 6.80 8.91
C GLN A 144 3.48 5.67 8.51
N ILE A 145 4.73 6.03 8.18
CA ILE A 145 5.81 5.08 7.88
C ILE A 145 6.78 5.06 9.06
N TRP A 146 6.70 4.04 9.91
CA TRP A 146 7.71 3.79 10.96
C TRP A 146 8.96 3.14 10.36
N SER A 147 9.86 3.96 9.82
CA SER A 147 11.17 3.55 9.31
C SER A 147 12.25 4.55 9.71
N THR A 148 13.51 4.13 9.70
CA THR A 148 14.68 5.03 9.82
C THR A 148 15.01 5.74 8.51
N CYS A 149 14.54 5.22 7.37
CA CYS A 149 14.76 5.79 6.04
C CYS A 149 13.69 5.34 5.04
N VAL A 150 13.41 6.17 4.03
CA VAL A 150 12.59 5.84 2.86
C VAL A 150 13.40 6.24 1.62
N PHE A 151 13.69 5.29 0.73
CA PHE A 151 14.58 5.46 -0.41
C PHE A 151 14.12 4.61 -1.60
N PRO A 152 14.42 4.99 -2.86
CA PRO A 152 14.08 4.21 -4.04
C PRO A 152 15.00 3.00 -4.20
N ALA A 153 14.50 1.93 -4.84
CA ALA A 153 15.28 0.73 -5.10
C ALA A 153 16.48 0.97 -6.05
N SER A 154 16.33 1.92 -6.97
CA SER A 154 17.34 2.34 -7.95
C SER A 154 17.69 3.81 -7.76
N ASN A 155 18.98 4.14 -7.78
CA ASN A 155 19.45 5.52 -7.69
C ASN A 155 18.99 6.34 -8.91
N ASN A 156 18.46 7.54 -8.68
CA ASN A 156 18.02 8.50 -9.71
C ASN A 156 16.93 8.00 -10.69
N ASP A 157 16.16 6.96 -10.32
CA ASP A 157 15.14 6.33 -11.18
C ASP A 157 13.69 6.67 -10.79
N THR A 158 13.45 7.00 -9.51
CA THR A 158 12.09 7.26 -8.97
C THR A 158 11.92 8.71 -8.54
N THR A 159 10.81 9.34 -8.96
CA THR A 159 10.45 10.74 -8.60
C THR A 159 9.47 10.79 -7.43
N LEU A 160 9.65 11.76 -6.52
CA LEU A 160 8.69 12.05 -5.45
C LEU A 160 7.55 12.95 -5.96
N GLY A 161 6.45 12.34 -6.40
CA GLY A 161 5.31 13.04 -7.02
C GLY A 161 5.50 13.28 -8.52
N LYS A 162 4.51 13.90 -9.17
CA LYS A 162 4.53 14.23 -10.62
C LYS A 162 3.56 15.37 -10.97
N THR A 163 3.64 15.90 -12.19
CA THR A 163 2.65 16.86 -12.74
C THR A 163 1.23 16.31 -12.60
N GLY A 164 0.30 17.12 -12.09
CA GLY A 164 -1.07 16.71 -11.76
C GLY A 164 -1.20 15.76 -10.55
N SER A 165 -0.12 15.50 -9.81
CA SER A 165 -0.10 14.69 -8.58
C SER A 165 1.07 15.11 -7.67
N SER A 166 1.12 16.40 -7.34
CA SER A 166 2.14 17.00 -6.47
C SER A 166 1.80 16.81 -4.99
N PHE A 167 2.82 16.70 -4.14
CA PHE A 167 2.64 16.91 -2.70
C PHE A 167 2.25 18.37 -2.44
N LYS A 168 1.39 18.58 -1.44
CA LYS A 168 0.88 19.91 -1.07
C LYS A 168 1.94 20.76 -0.35
N ASP A 169 2.60 20.14 0.64
CA ASP A 169 3.60 20.74 1.51
C ASP A 169 4.65 19.67 1.84
N LEU A 170 5.87 20.07 2.19
CA LEU A 170 6.93 19.19 2.72
C LEU A 170 7.39 19.74 4.08
N PHE A 171 7.24 18.95 5.14
CA PHE A 171 7.67 19.31 6.49
C PHE A 171 8.95 18.54 6.84
N LEU A 172 10.09 19.24 6.85
CA LEU A 172 11.42 18.65 7.06
C LEU A 172 12.16 19.39 8.18
N VAL A 173 12.97 18.66 8.96
CA VAL A 173 13.85 19.25 9.99
C VAL A 173 15.11 19.89 9.37
N ASN A 174 15.60 19.31 8.27
CA ASN A 174 16.75 19.79 7.51
C ASN A 174 16.35 20.05 6.06
N ALA A 175 17.07 20.94 5.37
CA ALA A 175 16.85 21.21 3.95
C ALA A 175 17.18 19.97 3.07
N PRO A 176 16.56 19.82 1.88
CA PRO A 176 16.91 18.77 0.93
C PRO A 176 18.37 18.86 0.48
N THR A 177 19.05 17.71 0.39
CA THR A 177 20.41 17.60 -0.14
C THR A 177 20.39 17.28 -1.62
N ILE A 178 21.11 18.06 -2.44
CA ILE A 178 21.29 17.81 -3.88
C ILE A 178 22.71 17.33 -4.15
N THR A 179 22.86 16.23 -4.89
CA THR A 179 24.17 15.73 -5.34
C THR A 179 24.84 16.78 -6.24
N SER A 180 26.02 17.27 -5.82
CA SER A 180 26.77 18.30 -6.54
C SER A 180 28.26 17.96 -6.68
N ASP A 181 28.57 16.68 -6.87
CA ASP A 181 29.94 16.20 -7.10
C ASP A 181 30.42 16.58 -8.51
N GLU A 182 31.62 17.15 -8.62
CA GLU A 182 32.25 17.56 -9.87
C GLU A 182 32.41 16.38 -10.85
N ASN A 183 32.72 15.17 -10.33
CA ASN A 183 32.88 13.96 -11.14
C ASN A 183 31.57 13.50 -11.81
N THR A 184 30.42 14.04 -11.39
CA THR A 184 29.10 13.74 -11.97
C THR A 184 28.62 14.80 -12.96
N LYS A 185 29.41 15.85 -13.22
CA LYS A 185 28.99 17.05 -13.97
C LYS A 185 29.92 17.32 -15.15
N ASN A 186 29.33 17.61 -16.30
CA ASN A 186 30.04 18.27 -17.41
C ASN A 186 29.80 19.78 -17.29
N VAL A 187 30.81 20.54 -16.86
CA VAL A 187 30.70 22.00 -16.69
C VAL A 187 30.73 22.67 -18.05
N ILE A 188 29.60 23.25 -18.47
CA ILE A 188 29.46 23.90 -19.79
C ILE A 188 30.21 25.24 -19.82
N THR A 189 30.03 26.07 -18.78
CA THR A 189 30.78 27.31 -18.57
C THR A 189 30.61 27.79 -17.13
N SER A 190 31.61 28.50 -16.62
CA SER A 190 31.49 29.42 -15.47
C SER A 190 31.95 30.84 -15.83
N ASP A 191 32.30 31.08 -17.10
CA ASP A 191 32.82 32.35 -17.60
C ASP A 191 31.70 33.27 -18.05
N ILE A 192 31.56 34.40 -17.35
CA ILE A 192 30.61 35.49 -17.64
C ILE A 192 30.89 36.20 -18.97
N SER A 193 32.06 36.01 -19.59
CA SER A 193 32.35 36.51 -20.94
C SER A 193 31.56 35.78 -22.03
N SER A 194 31.05 34.59 -21.74
CA SER A 194 30.15 33.84 -22.63
C SER A 194 28.87 34.64 -22.88
N SER A 195 28.62 35.00 -24.15
CA SER A 195 27.52 35.88 -24.55
C SER A 195 26.15 35.34 -24.13
N ASP A 196 25.94 34.03 -24.18
CA ASP A 196 24.67 33.41 -23.79
C ASP A 196 24.53 33.23 -22.28
N TYR A 197 25.63 33.12 -21.54
CA TYR A 197 25.59 33.12 -20.08
C TYR A 197 25.31 34.53 -19.53
N ALA A 198 25.97 35.57 -20.06
CA ALA A 198 25.70 36.96 -19.70
C ALA A 198 24.23 37.36 -19.97
N LYS A 199 23.70 37.00 -21.16
CA LYS A 199 22.28 37.14 -21.51
C LYS A 199 21.35 36.44 -20.52
N LEU A 200 21.68 35.22 -20.10
CA LEU A 200 20.89 34.46 -19.13
C LEU A 200 20.85 35.16 -17.77
N LEU A 201 21.99 35.64 -17.27
CA LEU A 201 22.06 36.39 -16.01
C LEU A 201 21.24 37.69 -16.09
N ASP A 202 21.31 38.42 -17.21
CA ASP A 202 20.47 39.61 -17.45
C ASP A 202 18.97 39.28 -17.54
N ALA A 203 18.60 38.17 -18.20
CA ALA A 203 17.21 37.69 -18.22
C ALA A 203 16.70 37.40 -16.80
N VAL A 204 17.41 36.58 -16.02
CA VAL A 204 17.03 36.22 -14.65
C VAL A 204 16.94 37.45 -13.75
N TYR A 205 17.91 38.36 -13.82
CA TYR A 205 17.93 39.61 -13.04
C TYR A 205 16.78 40.57 -13.39
N SER A 206 16.28 40.53 -14.63
CA SER A 206 15.18 41.41 -15.07
C SER A 206 13.81 41.03 -14.51
N VAL A 207 13.62 39.78 -14.07
CA VAL A 207 12.32 39.29 -13.58
C VAL A 207 12.06 39.79 -12.15
N LYS A 208 10.87 40.36 -11.92
CA LYS A 208 10.46 40.83 -10.61
C LYS A 208 9.77 39.73 -9.81
N ALA A 209 10.10 39.63 -8.52
CA ALA A 209 9.29 38.86 -7.60
C ALA A 209 7.86 39.44 -7.53
N SER A 210 6.87 38.55 -7.51
CA SER A 210 5.45 38.85 -7.44
C SER A 210 4.87 38.35 -6.12
N LEU A 211 3.92 39.11 -5.57
CA LEU A 211 3.03 38.63 -4.50
C LEU A 211 1.75 38.09 -5.13
N TYR A 212 1.31 36.90 -4.75
CA TYR A 212 0.15 36.24 -5.35
C TYR A 212 -0.58 35.32 -4.37
N THR A 213 -1.87 35.08 -4.62
CA THR A 213 -2.68 34.08 -3.93
C THR A 213 -2.95 32.90 -4.86
N ILE A 214 -3.08 31.69 -4.32
CA ILE A 214 -3.41 30.49 -5.10
C ILE A 214 -4.93 30.50 -5.38
N LYS A 215 -5.33 30.34 -6.64
CA LYS A 215 -6.75 30.42 -7.07
C LYS A 215 -7.67 29.45 -6.31
N ASP A 216 -7.20 28.24 -6.06
CA ASP A 216 -7.97 27.22 -5.34
C ASP A 216 -8.13 27.62 -3.86
N ALA A 217 -7.08 28.18 -3.24
CA ALA A 217 -7.15 28.71 -1.88
C ALA A 217 -8.07 29.94 -1.77
N VAL A 218 -8.13 30.79 -2.79
CA VAL A 218 -9.11 31.90 -2.86
C VAL A 218 -10.53 31.37 -3.01
N SER A 219 -10.72 30.30 -3.80
CA SER A 219 -12.03 29.66 -3.97
C SER A 219 -12.52 28.97 -2.69
N GLU A 220 -11.61 28.38 -1.91
CA GLU A 220 -11.88 27.71 -0.63
C GLU A 220 -12.06 28.71 0.54
N LYS A 221 -11.26 29.79 0.58
CA LYS A 221 -11.08 30.64 1.78
C LYS A 221 -11.38 32.12 1.59
N GLY A 222 -11.72 32.55 0.37
CA GLY A 222 -12.00 33.96 0.07
C GLY A 222 -10.84 34.89 0.43
N SER A 223 -11.11 35.87 1.28
CA SER A 223 -10.13 36.84 1.80
C SER A 223 -9.01 36.22 2.62
N ASP A 224 -9.24 35.04 3.19
CA ASP A 224 -8.31 34.41 4.14
C ASP A 224 -7.26 33.54 3.42
N ALA A 225 -7.28 33.55 2.08
CA ALA A 225 -6.25 32.96 1.25
C ALA A 225 -4.90 33.67 1.47
N ARG A 226 -3.90 32.91 1.91
CA ARG A 226 -2.57 33.44 2.22
C ARG A 226 -1.88 34.00 0.97
N THR A 227 -1.17 35.11 1.14
CA THR A 227 -0.28 35.67 0.13
C THR A 227 1.05 34.90 0.11
N HIS A 228 1.44 34.47 -1.07
CA HIS A 228 2.73 33.85 -1.39
C HIS A 228 3.63 34.86 -2.12
N ALA A 229 4.95 34.63 -2.10
CA ALA A 229 5.93 35.43 -2.82
C ALA A 229 6.78 34.51 -3.72
N GLY A 230 7.09 34.95 -4.94
CA GLY A 230 7.90 34.17 -5.87
C GLY A 230 7.93 34.74 -7.29
N PHE A 231 8.50 34.00 -8.22
CA PHE A 231 8.54 34.33 -9.65
C PHE A 231 7.43 33.59 -10.42
N ILE A 232 6.94 34.22 -11.49
CA ILE A 232 5.96 33.61 -12.40
C ILE A 232 6.70 32.98 -13.58
N ALA A 233 6.47 31.69 -13.84
CA ALA A 233 7.24 30.93 -14.83
C ALA A 233 7.20 31.54 -16.25
N GLN A 234 6.04 32.05 -16.66
CA GLN A 234 5.84 32.69 -17.97
C GLN A 234 6.60 34.03 -18.08
N GLN A 235 6.81 34.75 -16.98
CA GLN A 235 7.59 36.00 -16.99
C GLN A 235 9.07 35.70 -17.21
N LEU A 236 9.58 34.63 -16.59
CA LEU A 236 10.94 34.16 -16.82
C LEU A 236 11.12 33.60 -18.24
N GLU A 237 10.14 32.82 -18.74
CA GLU A 237 10.12 32.34 -20.12
C GLU A 237 10.26 33.50 -21.12
N ALA A 238 9.46 34.56 -20.92
CA ALA A 238 9.49 35.76 -21.76
C ALA A 238 10.81 36.53 -21.64
N ALA A 239 11.38 36.65 -20.44
CA ALA A 239 12.67 37.32 -20.23
C ALA A 239 13.81 36.57 -20.95
N VAL A 240 13.90 35.24 -20.79
CA VAL A 240 14.90 34.42 -21.47
C VAL A 240 14.74 34.49 -23.00
N LYS A 241 13.50 34.39 -23.52
CA LYS A 241 13.21 34.57 -24.95
C LYS A 241 13.56 35.96 -25.47
N SER A 242 13.39 37.02 -24.67
CA SER A 242 13.74 38.39 -25.08
C SER A 242 15.24 38.60 -25.30
N GLN A 243 16.09 37.79 -24.68
CA GLN A 243 17.53 37.75 -24.91
C GLN A 243 17.93 36.85 -26.10
N GLY A 244 16.96 36.26 -26.80
CA GLY A 244 17.20 35.33 -27.91
C GLY A 244 17.64 33.93 -27.48
N LEU A 245 17.42 33.57 -26.21
CA LEU A 245 17.71 32.24 -25.67
C LEU A 245 16.45 31.37 -25.67
N ASP A 246 16.64 30.04 -25.76
CA ASP A 246 15.56 29.07 -25.61
C ASP A 246 15.43 28.61 -24.14
N PRO A 247 14.30 28.89 -23.46
CA PRO A 247 14.06 28.42 -22.09
C PRO A 247 14.12 26.90 -21.93
N SER A 248 13.84 26.12 -22.98
CA SER A 248 13.81 24.66 -22.89
C SER A 248 15.20 24.02 -22.69
N GLN A 249 16.27 24.78 -22.93
CA GLN A 249 17.65 24.36 -22.67
C GLN A 249 18.03 24.42 -21.17
N PHE A 250 17.19 25.01 -20.31
CA PHE A 250 17.52 25.26 -18.91
C PHE A 250 16.53 24.59 -17.95
N SER A 251 17.04 23.68 -17.12
CA SER A 251 16.26 22.87 -16.18
C SER A 251 15.45 23.67 -15.14
N PHE A 252 15.87 24.90 -14.84
CA PHE A 252 15.16 25.78 -13.90
C PHE A 252 13.74 26.12 -14.36
N TRP A 253 13.46 26.08 -15.67
CA TRP A 253 12.14 26.29 -16.25
C TRP A 253 11.61 24.96 -16.77
N CYS A 254 10.54 24.47 -16.17
CA CYS A 254 9.91 23.21 -16.55
C CYS A 254 8.55 23.52 -17.20
N SER A 255 8.28 22.95 -18.37
CA SER A 255 6.95 22.92 -18.97
C SER A 255 6.54 21.46 -19.19
N SER A 256 5.36 21.08 -18.71
CA SER A 256 4.86 19.71 -18.83
C SER A 256 3.37 19.71 -19.21
N PRO A 257 2.90 18.77 -20.03
CA PRO A 257 1.48 18.62 -20.31
C PRO A 257 0.71 18.47 -18.99
N LEU A 258 -0.31 19.31 -18.78
CA LEU A 258 -1.19 19.17 -17.63
C LEU A 258 -2.05 17.93 -17.81
N VAL A 259 -2.01 17.05 -16.81
CA VAL A 259 -2.82 15.82 -16.75
C VAL A 259 -3.78 15.89 -15.58
N GLN A 260 -4.97 15.31 -15.76
CA GLN A 260 -5.98 15.12 -14.72
C GLN A 260 -6.26 13.63 -14.54
N GLN A 261 -6.61 13.22 -13.32
CA GLN A 261 -7.17 11.88 -13.09
C GLN A 261 -8.66 11.91 -13.36
N VAL A 262 -9.13 11.23 -14.41
CA VAL A 262 -10.57 11.07 -14.66
C VAL A 262 -11.07 9.79 -14.02
N LYS A 263 -12.25 9.86 -13.38
CA LYS A 263 -12.99 8.68 -12.92
C LYS A 263 -13.67 8.06 -14.14
N LYS A 264 -13.34 6.81 -14.45
CA LYS A 264 -13.94 6.05 -15.55
C LYS A 264 -14.68 4.83 -15.02
N GLU A 265 -15.91 4.66 -15.46
CA GLU A 265 -16.75 3.53 -15.07
C GLU A 265 -16.69 2.47 -16.16
N VAL A 266 -16.12 1.32 -15.82
CA VAL A 266 -15.93 0.18 -16.72
C VAL A 266 -16.92 -0.91 -16.30
N LYS A 267 -17.86 -1.24 -17.19
CA LYS A 267 -18.72 -2.42 -16.99
C LYS A 267 -17.89 -3.68 -17.21
N LEU A 268 -17.93 -4.57 -16.23
CA LEU A 268 -17.36 -5.90 -16.29
C LEU A 268 -18.35 -6.87 -16.96
N GLU A 269 -17.85 -8.00 -17.48
CA GLU A 269 -18.68 -8.99 -18.18
C GLU A 269 -19.75 -9.64 -17.29
N ASN A 270 -19.54 -9.66 -15.97
CA ASN A 270 -20.52 -10.11 -14.97
C ASN A 270 -21.64 -9.07 -14.68
N GLY A 271 -21.61 -7.90 -15.33
CA GLY A 271 -22.59 -6.83 -15.15
C GLY A 271 -22.25 -5.82 -14.05
N GLU A 272 -21.20 -6.04 -13.26
CA GLU A 272 -20.74 -5.10 -12.23
C GLU A 272 -20.02 -3.89 -12.85
N THR A 273 -19.88 -2.80 -12.09
CA THR A 273 -19.16 -1.59 -12.54
C THR A 273 -17.90 -1.40 -11.71
N SER A 274 -16.75 -1.51 -12.36
CA SER A 274 -15.46 -1.15 -11.78
C SER A 274 -15.16 0.32 -12.02
N VAL A 275 -14.55 0.99 -11.04
CA VAL A 275 -14.11 2.39 -11.15
C VAL A 275 -12.60 2.42 -11.32
N THR A 276 -12.14 2.81 -12.51
CA THR A 276 -10.73 3.09 -12.77
C THR A 276 -10.45 4.58 -12.73
N PHE A 277 -9.20 4.94 -12.47
CA PHE A 277 -8.69 6.28 -12.69
C PHE A 277 -7.70 6.23 -13.84
N GLU A 278 -7.93 7.03 -14.87
CA GLU A 278 -7.04 7.14 -16.03
C GLU A 278 -6.47 8.56 -16.07
N SER A 279 -5.19 8.68 -16.45
CA SER A 279 -4.52 9.97 -16.57
C SER A 279 -4.81 10.52 -17.97
N GLU A 280 -5.65 11.54 -18.05
CA GLU A 280 -6.01 12.19 -19.32
C GLU A 280 -5.35 13.57 -19.44
N LEU A 281 -5.02 13.91 -20.67
CA LEU A 281 -4.46 15.20 -21.06
C LEU A 281 -5.52 16.30 -20.98
N VAL A 282 -5.25 17.36 -20.21
CA VAL A 282 -6.13 18.52 -20.10
C VAL A 282 -6.03 19.37 -21.37
N LYS A 283 -7.20 19.73 -21.93
CA LYS A 283 -7.31 20.58 -23.12
C LYS A 283 -8.01 21.90 -22.83
N ASP A 284 -7.69 22.93 -23.61
CA ASP A 284 -8.40 24.21 -23.60
C ASP A 284 -9.76 24.11 -24.34
N LYS A 285 -10.46 25.23 -24.49
CA LYS A 285 -11.80 25.26 -25.12
C LYS A 285 -11.72 25.03 -26.64
N GLU A 286 -10.55 25.28 -27.20
CA GLU A 286 -10.19 25.17 -28.61
C GLU A 286 -9.66 23.76 -28.95
N GLY A 287 -9.38 22.93 -27.94
CA GLY A 287 -8.96 21.54 -28.05
C GLY A 287 -7.43 21.31 -28.00
N ASN A 288 -6.65 22.36 -27.75
CA ASN A 288 -5.18 22.29 -27.64
C ASN A 288 -4.75 21.78 -26.26
N GLN A 289 -3.53 21.23 -26.19
CA GLN A 289 -2.94 20.78 -24.94
C GLN A 289 -2.67 21.94 -23.97
N VAL A 290 -3.16 21.86 -22.74
CA VAL A 290 -2.77 22.76 -21.65
C VAL A 290 -1.44 22.30 -21.06
N TYR A 291 -0.52 23.24 -20.84
CA TYR A 291 0.77 22.98 -20.19
C TYR A 291 0.82 23.64 -18.81
N GLN A 292 1.32 22.92 -17.82
CA GLN A 292 1.72 23.48 -16.53
C GLN A 292 3.19 23.86 -16.61
N GLN A 293 3.48 25.16 -16.40
CA GLN A 293 4.84 25.63 -16.19
C GLN A 293 5.18 25.63 -14.69
N SER A 294 6.40 25.26 -14.35
CA SER A 294 6.93 25.20 -12.98
C SER A 294 8.38 25.70 -12.95
N LEU A 295 8.85 26.16 -11.79
CA LEU A 295 10.20 26.68 -11.60
C LEU A 295 10.95 25.87 -10.54
N ARG A 296 12.23 25.60 -10.77
CA ARG A 296 13.16 25.08 -9.75
C ARG A 296 13.86 26.27 -9.09
N TYR A 297 13.34 26.70 -7.94
CA TYR A 297 13.77 27.95 -7.31
C TYR A 297 15.23 27.93 -6.86
N GLU A 298 15.75 26.77 -6.50
CA GLU A 298 17.14 26.56 -6.09
C GLU A 298 18.12 26.89 -7.23
N GLU A 299 17.85 26.40 -8.45
CA GLU A 299 18.64 26.73 -9.64
C GLU A 299 18.52 28.23 -9.98
N LEU A 300 17.33 28.82 -9.84
CA LEU A 300 17.11 30.26 -10.07
C LEU A 300 17.83 31.14 -9.06
N PHE A 301 17.85 30.78 -7.78
CA PHE A 301 18.50 31.55 -6.73
C PHE A 301 20.03 31.55 -6.91
N VAL A 302 20.61 30.45 -7.40
CA VAL A 302 22.04 30.40 -7.76
C VAL A 302 22.34 31.36 -8.93
N LEU A 303 21.53 31.33 -10.00
CA LEU A 303 21.71 32.25 -11.15
C LEU A 303 21.47 33.71 -10.76
N LEU A 304 20.46 34.00 -9.94
CA LEU A 304 20.16 35.36 -9.47
C LEU A 304 21.28 35.89 -8.58
N LEU A 305 21.84 35.05 -7.69
CA LEU A 305 22.99 35.41 -6.87
C LEU A 305 24.21 35.74 -7.75
N GLU A 306 24.47 34.96 -8.79
CA GLU A 306 25.58 35.25 -9.72
C GLU A 306 25.35 36.53 -10.50
N ALA A 307 24.13 36.76 -11.01
CA ALA A 307 23.78 38.01 -11.68
C ALA A 307 23.96 39.23 -10.75
N VAL A 308 23.59 39.11 -9.47
CA VAL A 308 23.81 40.14 -8.46
C VAL A 308 25.31 40.43 -8.27
N LYS A 309 26.17 39.40 -8.12
CA LYS A 309 27.63 39.59 -8.03
C LYS A 309 28.19 40.36 -9.22
N VAL A 310 27.79 39.99 -10.45
CA VAL A 310 28.25 40.64 -11.68
C VAL A 310 27.84 42.12 -11.71
N LYS A 311 26.60 42.45 -11.31
CA LYS A 311 26.17 43.86 -11.22
C LYS A 311 26.89 44.62 -10.10
N MET A 312 27.14 43.99 -8.95
CA MET A 312 27.89 44.60 -7.84
C MET A 312 29.32 44.93 -8.25
N ALA A 313 30.06 43.99 -8.84
CA ALA A 313 31.42 44.23 -9.31
C ALA A 313 31.49 45.36 -10.35
N SER A 314 30.52 45.43 -11.27
CA SER A 314 30.41 46.54 -12.23
C SER A 314 30.10 47.89 -11.57
N PHE A 315 29.36 47.91 -10.46
CA PHE A 315 29.15 49.14 -9.68
C PHE A 315 30.39 49.55 -8.89
N GLU A 316 31.13 48.60 -8.32
CA GLU A 316 32.39 48.85 -7.60
C GLU A 316 33.48 49.43 -8.54
N GLU A 317 33.66 48.87 -9.73
CA GLU A 317 34.56 49.41 -10.76
C GLU A 317 34.19 50.85 -11.15
N ARG A 318 32.89 51.09 -11.38
CA ARG A 318 32.38 52.43 -11.73
C ARG A 318 32.49 53.42 -10.58
N LEU A 319 32.43 52.96 -9.33
CA LEU A 319 32.59 53.80 -8.14
C LEU A 319 34.06 54.21 -7.97
N ALA A 320 35.02 53.29 -8.12
CA ALA A 320 36.44 53.61 -8.07
C ALA A 320 36.82 54.69 -9.11
N VAL A 321 36.32 54.57 -10.35
CA VAL A 321 36.52 55.57 -11.43
C VAL A 321 35.86 56.94 -11.14
N LEU A 322 34.93 57.01 -10.18
CA LEU A 322 34.32 58.26 -9.69
C LEU A 322 35.04 58.81 -8.45
N GLU A 323 35.62 57.96 -7.61
CA GLU A 323 36.39 58.34 -6.42
C GLU A 323 37.81 58.82 -6.76
N ASP A 324 38.39 58.36 -7.89
CA ASP A 324 39.68 58.80 -8.44
C ASP A 324 39.63 60.18 -9.16
N LYS A 325 38.59 61.00 -8.96
CA LYS A 325 38.36 62.28 -9.67
C LYS A 325 38.14 63.50 -8.77
#